data_AF-R7TY15-F1
#
_entry.id   AF-R7TY15-F1
#
_cell.length_a   1.000
_cell.length_b   1.000
_cell.length_c   1.000
_cell.angle_alpha   90.00
_cell.angle_beta   90.00
_cell.angle_gamma   90.00
#
_symmetry.space_group_name_H-M   'P 1'
#
loop_
_entity.id
_entity.type
_entity.pdbx_description
1 polymer ?
#
loop_
_entity_poly.entity_id
_entity_poly.type
_entity_poly.pdbx_seq_one_letter_code
_entity_poly.pdbx_strand_id
1 'polypeptide(L)'
;MLTVFQCITTEGWTTVMYNINDAMGNQWPWVYFVSLIIIGTFFVLNLVLGVLSGEFSKEREKAKARGDFQKLREKQQIEEDLKGYLEWITQAGL
;
A
#
# COMPACT_ATOMS: atom_id res chain seq x y z
N MET A 1 -12.21 16.86 -20.59
CA MET A 1 -11.71 15.73 -19.76
C MET A 1 -10.19 15.70 -19.68
N LEU A 2 -9.45 15.79 -20.81
CA LEU A 2 -7.98 15.83 -20.79
C LEU A 2 -7.40 16.99 -19.95
N THR A 3 -7.94 18.20 -20.07
CA THR A 3 -7.50 19.38 -19.30
C THR A 3 -7.69 19.22 -17.80
N VAL A 4 -8.77 18.56 -17.37
CA VAL A 4 -9.02 18.26 -15.95
C VAL A 4 -7.99 17.26 -15.44
N PHE A 5 -7.69 16.22 -16.22
CA PHE A 5 -6.64 15.27 -15.89
C PHE A 5 -5.26 15.94 -15.77
N GLN A 6 -4.90 16.78 -16.74
CA GLN A 6 -3.68 17.60 -16.70
C GLN A 6 -3.61 18.51 -15.46
N CYS A 7 -4.74 19.11 -15.06
CA CYS A 7 -4.75 19.93 -13.85
C CYS A 7 -4.53 19.07 -12.59
N ILE A 8 -5.15 17.90 -12.50
CA ILE A 8 -5.00 16.98 -11.36
C ILE A 8 -3.57 16.45 -11.21
N THR A 9 -2.81 16.30 -12.30
CA THR A 9 -1.37 15.95 -12.23
C THR A 9 -0.50 17.10 -11.72
N THR A 10 -1.09 18.26 -11.40
CA THR A 10 -0.41 19.48 -10.94
C THR A 10 0.55 20.07 -11.98
N GLU A 11 0.42 19.69 -13.25
CA GLU A 11 1.30 20.11 -14.33
C GLU A 11 0.57 21.07 -15.29
N GLY A 12 1.07 22.30 -15.44
CA GLY A 12 0.50 23.28 -16.37
C GLY A 12 -0.89 23.80 -16.00
N TRP A 13 -1.42 23.48 -14.81
CA TRP A 13 -2.73 23.94 -14.34
C TRP A 13 -2.80 25.46 -14.18
N THR A 14 -1.69 26.10 -13.81
CA THR A 14 -1.59 27.57 -13.70
C THR A 14 -1.71 28.24 -15.06
N THR A 15 -1.10 27.67 -16.10
CA THR A 15 -1.21 28.14 -17.49
C THR A 15 -2.66 28.06 -17.96
N VAL A 16 -3.35 26.95 -17.68
CA VAL A 16 -4.78 26.81 -18.02
C VAL A 16 -5.64 27.84 -17.27
N MET A 17 -5.36 28.07 -15.99
CA MET A 17 -6.04 29.10 -15.19
C MET A 17 -5.80 30.51 -15.77
N TYR A 18 -4.57 30.85 -16.14
CA TYR A 18 -4.26 32.14 -16.73
C TYR A 18 -4.94 32.35 -18.09
N ASN A 19 -4.97 31.33 -18.94
CA ASN A 19 -5.70 31.39 -20.20
C ASN A 19 -7.21 31.66 -19.99
N ILE A 20 -7.81 31.12 -18.91
CA ILE A 20 -9.20 31.40 -18.56
C ILE A 20 -9.36 32.80 -17.97
N ASN A 21 -8.41 33.26 -17.15
CA ASN A 21 -8.41 34.64 -16.64
C ASN A 21 -8.35 35.67 -17.77
N ASP A 22 -7.55 35.41 -18.80
CA ASP A 22 -7.44 36.30 -19.96
C ASP A 22 -8.72 36.31 -20.82
N ALA A 23 -9.45 35.19 -20.87
CA ALA A 23 -10.68 35.06 -21.64
C ALA A 23 -11.94 35.58 -20.90
N MET A 24 -12.03 35.39 -19.57
CA MET A 24 -13.25 35.60 -18.79
C MET A 24 -13.08 36.53 -17.58
N GLY A 25 -11.86 37.01 -17.31
CA GLY A 25 -11.52 37.82 -16.15
C GLY A 25 -11.10 37.00 -14.91
N ASN A 26 -10.37 37.64 -13.99
CA ASN A 26 -9.66 36.97 -12.89
C ASN A 26 -10.47 36.81 -11.58
N GLN A 27 -11.76 37.20 -11.54
CA GLN A 27 -12.48 37.28 -10.25
C GLN A 27 -12.83 35.91 -9.63
N TRP A 28 -13.12 34.92 -10.46
CA TRP A 28 -13.71 33.63 -10.05
C TRP A 28 -12.91 32.37 -10.41
N PRO A 29 -12.09 32.32 -11.48
CA PRO A 29 -11.45 31.07 -11.90
C PRO A 29 -10.53 30.46 -10.84
N TRP A 30 -9.83 31.28 -10.06
CA TRP A 30 -8.89 30.81 -9.03
C TRP A 30 -9.56 29.91 -7.99
N VAL A 31 -10.82 30.17 -7.61
CA VAL A 31 -11.56 29.35 -6.63
C VAL A 31 -11.77 27.94 -7.14
N TYR A 32 -12.12 27.81 -8.42
CA TYR A 32 -12.32 26.52 -9.07
C TYR A 32 -11.00 25.74 -9.17
N PHE A 33 -9.94 26.37 -9.68
CA PHE A 33 -8.67 25.68 -9.86
C PHE A 33 -8.02 25.29 -8.53
N VAL A 34 -8.01 26.19 -7.53
CA VAL A 34 -7.42 25.89 -6.22
C VAL A 34 -8.17 24.76 -5.51
N SER A 35 -9.51 24.78 -5.51
CA SER A 35 -10.29 23.69 -4.92
C SER A 35 -10.11 22.36 -5.67
N LEU A 36 -10.04 22.39 -7.00
CA LEU A 36 -9.76 21.23 -7.84
C LEU A 36 -8.39 20.60 -7.52
N ILE A 37 -7.35 21.41 -7.35
CA ILE A 37 -6.00 20.91 -7.01
C ILE A 37 -6.00 20.31 -5.59
N ILE A 38 -6.53 21.01 -4.59
CA ILE A 38 -6.51 20.52 -3.21
C ILE A 38 -7.27 19.18 -3.09
N ILE A 39 -8.51 19.15 -3.60
CA ILE A 39 -9.36 17.95 -3.49
C ILE A 39 -8.82 16.84 -4.41
N GLY A 40 -8.47 17.18 -5.66
CA GLY A 40 -8.00 16.23 -6.66
C GLY A 40 -6.68 15.56 -6.26
N THR A 41 -5.69 16.33 -5.82
CA THR A 41 -4.41 15.78 -5.40
C THR A 41 -4.54 14.95 -4.12
N PHE A 42 -5.33 15.40 -3.12
CA PHE A 42 -5.57 14.60 -1.92
C PHE A 42 -6.28 13.28 -2.25
N PHE A 43 -7.28 13.31 -3.14
CA PHE A 43 -7.97 12.11 -3.58
C PHE A 43 -7.03 11.12 -4.29
N VAL A 44 -6.24 11.59 -5.26
CA VAL A 44 -5.30 10.74 -6.01
C VAL A 44 -4.23 10.15 -5.10
N LEU A 45 -3.65 10.95 -4.20
CA LEU A 45 -2.64 10.48 -3.25
C LEU A 45 -3.21 9.39 -2.33
N ASN A 46 -4.41 9.60 -1.76
CA ASN A 46 -5.02 8.59 -0.89
C ASN A 46 -5.37 7.31 -1.64
N LEU A 47 -5.80 7.41 -2.91
CA LEU A 47 -6.08 6.24 -3.73
C LEU A 47 -4.81 5.43 -4.00
N VAL A 48 -3.71 6.10 -4.38
CA VAL A 48 -2.42 5.45 -4.62
C VAL A 48 -1.90 4.80 -3.33
N LEU A 49 -1.92 5.52 -2.21
CA LEU A 49 -1.50 4.98 -0.91
C LEU A 49 -2.39 3.81 -0.47
N GLY A 50 -3.70 3.88 -0.69
CA GLY A 50 -4.63 2.80 -0.37
C GLY A 50 -4.34 1.52 -1.16
N VAL A 51 -4.11 1.64 -2.46
CA VAL A 51 -3.78 0.49 -3.32
C VAL A 51 -2.41 -0.10 -2.95
N LEU A 52 -1.37 0.74 -2.81
CA LEU A 52 -0.03 0.29 -2.41
C LEU A 52 -0.03 -0.36 -1.03
N SER A 53 -0.76 0.22 -0.07
CA SER A 53 -0.92 -0.34 1.27
C SER A 53 -1.60 -1.72 1.23
N GLY A 54 -2.64 -1.87 0.40
CA GLY A 54 -3.32 -3.16 0.19
C GLY A 54 -2.39 -4.23 -0.39
N GLU A 55 -1.65 -3.89 -1.46
CA GLU A 55 -0.72 -4.83 -2.09
C GLU A 55 0.44 -5.22 -1.16
N PHE A 56 1.06 -4.26 -0.48
CA PHE A 56 2.11 -4.57 0.49
C PHE A 56 1.60 -5.38 1.69
N SER A 57 0.37 -5.14 2.13
CA SER A 57 -0.23 -5.93 3.21
C SER A 57 -0.42 -7.39 2.78
N LYS A 58 -0.88 -7.62 1.55
CA LYS A 58 -1.08 -8.95 0.98
C LYS A 58 0.24 -9.70 0.78
N GLU A 59 1.28 -9.03 0.30
CA GLU A 59 2.62 -9.62 0.19
C GLU A 59 3.20 -9.96 1.56
N ARG A 60 3.09 -9.05 2.53
CA ARG A 60 3.55 -9.26 3.90
C ARG A 60 2.82 -10.41 4.58
N GLU A 61 1.51 -10.53 4.37
CA GLU A 61 0.71 -11.63 4.92
C GLU A 61 1.16 -12.98 4.37
N LYS A 62 1.41 -13.09 3.06
CA LYS A 62 1.95 -14.31 2.44
C LYS A 62 3.33 -14.67 2.98
N ALA A 63 4.22 -13.69 3.14
CA ALA A 63 5.55 -13.91 3.70
C ALA A 63 5.46 -14.38 5.16
N LYS A 64 4.58 -13.76 5.96
CA LYS A 64 4.35 -14.15 7.36
C LYS A 64 3.79 -15.56 7.46
N ALA A 65 2.78 -15.92 6.67
CA ALA A 65 2.19 -17.26 6.68
C ALA A 65 3.22 -18.35 6.34
N ARG A 66 4.12 -18.09 5.38
CA ARG A 66 5.23 -19.03 5.07
C ARG A 66 6.20 -19.18 6.22
N GLY A 67 6.60 -18.08 6.86
CA GLY A 67 7.50 -18.10 8.01
C GLY A 67 6.89 -18.80 9.22
N ASP A 68 5.60 -18.56 9.49
CA ASP A 68 4.88 -19.21 10.60
C ASP A 68 4.74 -20.72 10.36
N PHE A 69 4.52 -21.16 9.11
CA PHE A 69 4.46 -22.58 8.75
C PHE A 69 5.81 -23.29 8.91
N GLN A 70 6.92 -22.65 8.52
CA GLN A 70 8.26 -23.19 8.72
C GLN A 70 8.57 -23.37 10.21
N LYS A 71 8.27 -22.35 11.04
CA LYS A 71 8.44 -22.44 12.50
C LYS A 71 7.61 -23.53 13.14
N LEU A 72 6.38 -23.76 12.66
CA LEU A 72 5.54 -24.87 13.16
C LEU A 72 6.16 -26.22 12.84
N ARG A 73 6.65 -26.41 11.60
CA ARG A 73 7.33 -27.65 11.19
C ARG A 73 8.60 -27.91 11.98
N GLU A 74 9.43 -26.89 12.19
CA GLU A 74 10.64 -27.01 13.01
C GLU A 74 10.30 -27.43 14.44
N LYS A 75 9.25 -26.85 15.05
CA LYS A 75 8.81 -27.24 16.38
C LYS A 75 8.30 -28.69 16.44
N GLN A 76 7.51 -29.11 15.45
CA GLN A 76 7.01 -30.49 15.39
C GLN A 76 8.16 -31.49 15.25
N GLN A 77 9.13 -31.21 14.38
CA GLN A 77 10.31 -32.06 14.19
C GLN A 77 11.12 -32.19 15.48
N ILE A 78 11.38 -31.08 16.18
CA ILE A 78 12.11 -31.10 17.45
C ILE A 78 11.36 -31.91 18.51
N GLU A 79 10.02 -31.82 18.56
CA GLU A 79 9.21 -32.58 19.51
C GLU A 79 9.23 -34.08 19.21
N GLU A 80 9.18 -34.47 17.93
CA GLU A 80 9.31 -35.87 17.49
C GLU A 80 10.70 -36.43 17.81
N ASP A 81 11.76 -35.69 17.48
CA ASP A 81 13.14 -36.08 17.77
C ASP A 81 13.35 -36.26 19.28
N LEU A 82 12.82 -35.34 20.11
CA LEU A 82 12.90 -35.43 21.57
C LEU A 82 12.18 -36.67 22.12
N LYS A 83 10.99 -37.00 21.60
CA LYS A 83 10.27 -38.22 21.97
C LYS A 83 11.07 -39.47 21.59
N GLY A 84 11.62 -39.51 20.38
CA GLY A 84 12.47 -40.62 19.93
C GLY A 84 13.70 -40.83 20.83
N TYR A 85 14.35 -39.74 21.27
CA TYR A 85 15.46 -39.83 22.21
C TYR A 85 15.03 -40.38 23.58
N LEU A 86 13.89 -39.92 24.09
CA LEU A 86 13.34 -40.41 25.36
C LEU A 86 12.99 -41.89 25.30
N GLU A 87 12.36 -42.34 24.22
CA GLU A 87 12.05 -43.76 24.00
C GLU A 87 13.31 -44.62 23.97
N TRP A 88 14.34 -44.19 23.22
CA TRP A 88 15.61 -44.91 23.16
C TRP A 88 16.29 -45.03 24.53
N ILE A 89 16.33 -43.94 25.31
CA ILE A 89 16.90 -43.96 26.68
C ILE A 89 16.11 -44.92 27.58
N THR A 90 14.77 -44.89 27.49
CA THR A 90 13.91 -45.73 28.30
C THR A 90 14.10 -47.21 27.97
N GLN A 91 14.33 -47.54 26.69
CA GLN A 91 14.54 -48.90 26.23
C GLN A 91 15.96 -49.41 26.50
N ALA A 92 16.97 -48.53 26.54
CA ALA A 92 18.36 -48.88 26.86
C ALA A 92 18.65 -48.97 28.37
N GLY A 93 17.84 -48.31 29.21
CA GLY A 93 17.94 -48.34 30.67
C GLY A 93 17.23 -49.53 31.34
N LEU A 94 16.58 -50.39 30.56
CA LEU A 94 15.85 -51.60 30.96
C LEU A 94 16.60 -52.84 30.45
#